data_AF-A0A818WPT8-F1
#
_entry.id   AF-A0A818WPT8-F1
#
_cell.length_a   1.000
_cell.length_b   1.000
_cell.length_c   1.000
_cell.angle_alpha   90.00
_cell.angle_beta   90.00
_cell.angle_gamma   90.00
#
_symmetry.space_group_name_H-M   'P 1'
#
loop_
_entity.id
_entity.type
_entity.pdbx_description
1 polymer ?
#
loop_
_entity_poly.entity_id
_entity_poly.type
_entity_poly.pdbx_seq_one_letter_code
_entity_poly.pdbx_strand_id
1 'polypeptide(L)'
;MSQIEKLLSVEGKPMIHHEGYIYTVERTTSTKLIFRCQNRDCRARYHTNLAMDVFLSQPTAHCHAPQPDRVPAIQLKNEIKARAVTIDESTSSIIHSALRTYLLSAAGELPKNEALMLMIRRQRTVETVDADGCLPEKLRKTSPPLIPAFAVMYSFTTENVWLSMPDGVRLSATLTIPIPKQTDEKFPVLLEYKPYRKDDDFYNYNQPNNYYLVRRGFIVAKVDIRGTGSSEGILIEREYTSQELDDCERVIEQLAVDPRSNGRVGMHGLSWSAFNSLMMATLRRPPALRAIFAAHGSEDLYKNDIHFMDGILHQDEYILSVDHENALPATPDYIMNEQWMKERFTTRPWIDVYLEHQLDSAFWREHSIKYAYDNFTVPAYLLAGIYDSYRDFAINIYENARRSSSKIKVVIGPFAHAMPEYSYRNPGPGYDGKAELVRWFNYWLKDDDQYSDILDEPDITLFMRTSLTTGNYRYEPKWPIARQRIRRMFMYSKQRLVEKVEEKKEGTIDVDTLEYQPWIGFEAEDWWGSSLRDQRPFDEHCLIYDSDLINESMEIAGFVEASLQVSATAPLAHWIVRLEDVDINGQVWLVTGAALNGAQRETPPAYLEPNHLILDSVLKRLASKASQINQNY
;
A
#
# COMPACT_ATOMS: atom_id res chain seq x y z
N MET A 1 -1.79 21.69 47.99
CA MET A 1 -0.40 22.19 47.82
C MET A 1 0.02 21.79 46.42
N SER A 2 0.42 22.73 45.57
CA SER A 2 0.77 22.45 44.16
C SER A 2 2.00 21.53 44.09
N GLN A 3 1.88 20.45 43.33
CA GLN A 3 2.91 19.43 43.18
C GLN A 3 4.08 19.98 42.35
N ILE A 4 5.33 19.69 42.75
CA ILE A 4 6.53 20.04 41.97
C ILE A 4 6.65 19.05 40.81
N GLU A 5 6.46 19.52 39.59
CA GLU A 5 6.73 18.72 38.41
C GLU A 5 8.23 18.77 38.07
N LYS A 6 8.91 17.64 38.27
CA LYS A 6 10.34 17.51 38.01
C LYS A 6 10.55 17.23 36.52
N LEU A 7 11.46 17.99 35.91
CA LEU A 7 11.86 17.85 34.51
C LEU A 7 13.38 17.69 34.41
N LEU A 8 13.86 17.20 33.28
CA LEU A 8 15.28 17.19 32.94
C LEU A 8 15.53 18.05 31.71
N SER A 9 16.61 18.81 31.75
CA SER A 9 17.08 19.56 30.59
C SER A 9 17.59 18.61 29.50
N VAL A 10 17.80 19.18 28.33
CA VAL A 10 18.41 18.52 27.15
C VAL A 10 19.81 17.95 27.45
N GLU A 11 20.46 18.42 28.52
CA GLU A 11 21.78 17.99 29.03
C GLU A 11 21.68 17.14 30.32
N GLY A 12 20.47 16.70 30.71
CA GLY A 12 20.25 15.88 31.91
C GLY A 12 20.28 16.67 33.24
N LYS A 13 20.23 18.01 33.19
CA LYS A 13 20.23 18.83 34.41
C LYS A 13 18.83 18.92 35.01
N PRO A 14 18.67 18.92 36.35
CA PRO A 14 17.37 19.06 36.98
C PRO A 14 16.69 20.39 36.61
N MET A 15 15.40 20.30 36.33
CA MET A 15 14.51 21.43 36.05
C MET A 15 13.21 21.23 36.84
N ILE A 16 12.50 22.32 37.08
CA ILE A 16 11.16 22.27 37.68
C ILE A 16 10.18 23.06 36.86
N HIS A 17 8.96 22.56 36.80
CA HIS A 17 7.80 23.26 36.30
C HIS A 17 6.83 23.57 37.43
N HIS A 18 6.33 24.81 37.44
CA HIS A 18 5.33 25.25 38.40
C HIS A 18 4.50 26.39 37.81
N GLU A 19 3.17 26.25 37.85
CA GLU A 19 2.21 27.27 37.41
C GLU A 19 2.45 27.81 35.98
N GLY A 20 2.90 26.93 35.07
CA GLY A 20 3.18 27.31 33.67
C GLY A 20 4.57 27.91 33.45
N TYR A 21 5.44 27.94 34.46
CA TYR A 21 6.81 28.48 34.35
C TYR A 21 7.86 27.39 34.53
N ILE A 22 8.93 27.50 33.75
CA ILE A 22 10.04 26.56 33.74
C ILE A 22 11.26 27.19 34.38
N TYR A 23 11.87 26.48 35.33
CA TYR A 23 13.06 26.92 36.03
C TYR A 23 14.21 25.92 35.89
N THR A 24 15.43 26.45 35.83
CA THR A 24 16.68 25.70 35.74
C THR A 24 17.52 25.96 36.99
N VAL A 25 18.33 24.99 37.42
CA VAL A 25 19.22 25.16 38.58
C VAL A 25 20.19 26.31 38.33
N GLU A 26 20.13 27.34 39.16
CA GLU A 26 21.08 28.46 39.18
C GLU A 26 22.21 28.18 40.18
N ARG A 27 21.87 27.67 41.37
CA ARG A 27 22.84 27.41 42.43
C ARG A 27 22.36 26.32 43.39
N THR A 28 23.28 25.45 43.79
CA THR A 28 23.09 24.48 44.88
C THR A 28 23.82 24.94 46.12
N THR A 29 23.18 24.88 47.29
CA THR A 29 23.84 25.05 48.59
C THR A 29 23.84 23.72 49.34
N SER A 30 24.45 23.67 50.54
CA SER A 30 24.44 22.47 51.39
C SER A 30 23.04 22.04 51.84
N THR A 31 22.02 22.90 51.73
CA THR A 31 20.67 22.66 52.28
C THR A 31 19.53 22.87 51.28
N LYS A 32 19.77 23.51 50.12
CA LYS A 32 18.71 23.82 49.14
C LYS A 32 19.20 23.96 47.70
N LEU A 33 18.27 23.82 46.77
CA LEU A 33 18.43 24.13 45.35
C LEU A 33 17.74 25.46 45.03
N ILE A 34 18.47 26.34 44.34
CA ILE A 34 17.97 27.62 43.85
C ILE A 34 17.81 27.50 42.34
N PHE A 35 16.58 27.66 41.88
CA PHE A 35 16.21 27.65 40.47
C PHE A 35 15.92 29.06 39.99
N ARG A 36 16.32 29.38 38.76
CA ARG A 36 15.98 30.62 38.07
C ARG A 36 15.11 30.32 36.86
N CYS A 37 14.17 31.22 36.56
CA CYS A 37 13.36 31.14 35.35
C CYS A 37 14.25 30.99 34.11
N GLN A 38 13.83 30.13 33.19
CA GLN A 38 14.57 29.86 31.96
C GLN A 38 14.57 31.06 31.00
N ASN A 39 13.56 31.94 31.07
CA ASN A 39 13.53 33.16 30.29
C ASN A 39 14.66 34.11 30.75
N ARG A 40 15.57 34.46 29.84
CA ARG A 40 16.80 35.23 30.15
C ARG A 40 16.51 36.62 30.70
N ASP A 41 15.38 37.21 30.31
CA ASP A 41 14.97 38.54 30.75
C ASP A 41 14.16 38.49 32.05
N CYS A 42 13.80 37.29 32.52
CA CYS A 42 13.09 37.08 33.76
C CYS A 42 14.04 36.78 34.92
N ARG A 43 13.94 37.56 35.99
CA ARG A 43 14.76 37.39 37.20
C ARG A 43 14.10 36.50 38.26
N ALA A 44 13.00 35.83 37.91
CA ALA A 44 12.25 35.05 38.88
C ALA A 44 13.05 33.84 39.38
N ARG A 45 13.00 33.60 40.69
CA ARG A 45 13.68 32.49 41.37
C ARG A 45 12.70 31.66 42.21
N TYR A 46 13.07 30.40 42.39
CA TYR A 46 12.37 29.44 43.22
C TYR A 46 13.38 28.63 44.05
N HIS A 47 13.05 28.32 45.31
CA HIS A 47 13.89 27.47 46.15
C HIS A 47 13.18 26.18 46.52
N THR A 48 13.88 25.06 46.42
CA THR A 48 13.42 23.75 46.92
C THR A 48 14.46 23.16 47.87
N ASN A 49 14.07 22.15 48.65
CA ASN A 49 15.05 21.27 49.28
C ASN A 49 15.84 20.46 48.23
N LEU A 50 16.89 19.77 48.65
CA LEU A 50 17.77 19.01 47.74
C LEU A 50 17.04 17.86 47.00
N ALA A 51 15.98 17.31 47.60
CA ALA A 51 15.16 16.26 46.99
C ALA A 51 14.15 16.80 45.96
N MET A 52 14.00 18.12 45.84
CA MET A 52 13.06 18.81 44.93
C MET A 52 11.59 18.42 45.15
N ASP A 53 11.21 18.02 46.36
CA ASP A 53 9.85 17.60 46.72
C ASP A 53 9.13 18.62 47.63
N VAL A 54 9.86 19.58 48.21
CA VAL A 54 9.29 20.66 49.04
C VAL A 54 9.79 22.03 48.58
N PHE A 55 8.85 22.97 48.41
CA PHE A 55 9.14 24.38 48.19
C PHE A 55 9.56 25.07 49.49
N LEU A 56 10.70 25.76 49.46
CA LEU A 56 11.24 26.47 50.62
C LEU A 56 10.94 27.98 50.60
N SER A 57 10.44 28.51 49.48
CA SER A 57 9.99 29.90 49.35
C SER A 57 8.97 30.07 48.23
N GLN A 58 8.09 31.06 48.34
CA GLN A 58 7.20 31.50 47.26
C GLN A 58 8.01 32.06 46.06
N PRO A 59 7.52 31.90 44.82
CA PRO A 59 8.19 32.44 43.64
C PRO A 59 8.21 33.97 43.68
N THR A 60 9.34 34.57 43.29
CA THR A 60 9.36 35.99 42.94
C THR A 60 8.57 36.23 41.66
N ALA A 61 7.89 37.37 41.55
CA ALA A 61 7.04 37.70 40.40
C ALA A 61 7.74 37.60 39.04
N HIS A 62 7.03 37.09 38.03
CA HIS A 62 7.48 37.02 36.64
C HIS A 62 7.11 38.27 35.86
N CYS A 63 7.91 38.61 34.86
CA CYS A 63 7.66 39.71 33.92
C CYS A 63 7.08 39.23 32.57
N HIS A 64 6.64 37.98 32.50
CA HIS A 64 6.04 37.38 31.31
C HIS A 64 4.92 36.42 31.70
N ALA A 65 4.04 36.11 30.74
CA ALA A 65 2.96 35.15 30.91
C ALA A 65 3.48 33.70 31.05
N PRO A 66 2.70 32.79 31.68
CA PRO A 66 3.03 31.36 31.74
C PRO A 66 3.03 30.72 30.34
N GLN A 67 3.85 29.69 30.16
CA GLN A 67 4.04 28.93 28.91
C GLN A 67 3.68 27.45 29.11
N PRO A 68 2.39 27.12 29.29
CA PRO A 68 1.96 25.75 29.62
C PRO A 68 2.33 24.71 28.55
N ASP A 69 2.34 25.10 27.26
CA ASP A 69 2.62 24.19 26.14
C ASP A 69 4.12 23.83 25.98
N ARG A 70 5.00 24.52 26.70
CA ARG A 70 6.45 24.31 26.60
C ARG A 70 6.93 23.08 27.36
N VAL A 71 6.17 22.63 28.36
CA VAL A 71 6.49 21.45 29.17
C VAL A 71 6.33 20.15 28.36
N PRO A 72 5.18 19.91 27.70
CA PRO A 72 5.04 18.79 26.79
C PRO A 72 6.12 18.77 25.69
N ALA A 73 6.49 19.94 25.14
CA ALA A 73 7.54 20.01 24.10
C ALA A 73 8.93 19.56 24.60
N ILE A 74 9.31 19.87 25.86
CA ILE A 74 10.57 19.40 26.46
C ILE A 74 10.52 17.90 26.73
N GLN A 75 9.40 17.39 27.26
CA GLN A 75 9.20 15.97 27.50
C GLN A 75 9.31 15.18 26.19
N LEU A 76 8.64 15.66 25.13
CA LEU A 76 8.69 15.06 23.81
C LEU A 76 10.10 15.01 23.23
N LYS A 77 10.86 16.11 23.37
CA LYS A 77 12.24 16.15 22.90
C LYS A 77 13.13 15.14 23.63
N ASN A 78 12.92 14.94 24.94
CA ASN A 78 13.66 13.96 25.73
C ASN A 78 13.27 12.52 25.35
N GLU A 79 11.99 12.27 25.06
CA GLU A 79 11.50 10.98 24.56
C GLU A 79 12.11 10.64 23.19
N ILE A 80 12.07 11.58 22.23
CA ILE A 80 12.70 11.43 20.91
C ILE A 80 14.18 11.06 21.05
N LYS A 81 14.91 11.69 21.98
CA LYS A 81 16.32 11.36 22.25
C LYS A 81 16.49 9.97 22.85
N ALA A 82 15.68 9.62 23.85
CA ALA A 82 15.76 8.31 24.50
C ALA A 82 15.48 7.17 23.51
N ARG A 83 14.49 7.34 22.64
CA ARG A 83 14.15 6.39 21.56
C ARG A 83 15.22 6.33 20.48
N ALA A 84 15.87 7.45 20.17
CA ALA A 84 16.97 7.49 19.22
C ALA A 84 18.17 6.62 19.62
N VAL A 85 18.36 6.39 20.94
CA VAL A 85 19.46 5.57 21.50
C VAL A 85 19.10 4.08 21.57
N THR A 86 17.82 3.76 21.76
CA THR A 86 17.40 2.41 22.20
C THR A 86 16.75 1.56 21.10
N ILE A 87 16.42 2.14 19.93
CA ILE A 87 15.57 1.48 18.93
C ILE A 87 16.06 1.72 17.50
N ASP A 88 16.05 0.66 16.69
CA ASP A 88 16.39 0.64 15.26
C ASP A 88 15.26 1.19 14.35
N GLU A 89 14.47 2.15 14.87
CA GLU A 89 13.38 2.80 14.15
C GLU A 89 13.91 3.79 13.10
N SER A 90 13.14 4.11 12.05
CA SER A 90 13.54 5.22 11.18
C SER A 90 13.43 6.57 11.92
N THR A 91 14.28 7.54 11.58
CA THR A 91 14.25 8.89 12.16
C THR A 91 12.87 9.54 12.03
N SER A 92 12.22 9.31 10.88
CA SER A 92 10.86 9.77 10.62
C SER A 92 9.83 9.08 11.52
N SER A 93 9.98 7.78 11.79
CA SER A 93 9.09 7.04 12.69
C SER A 93 9.16 7.57 14.12
N ILE A 94 10.37 7.82 14.64
CA ILE A 94 10.55 8.39 15.99
C ILE A 94 9.85 9.75 16.09
N ILE A 95 10.01 10.62 15.09
CA ILE A 95 9.37 11.95 15.09
C ILE A 95 7.85 11.83 14.95
N HIS A 96 7.34 11.02 14.02
CA HIS A 96 5.90 10.88 13.78
C HIS A 96 5.18 10.20 14.95
N SER A 97 5.79 9.17 15.55
CA SER A 97 5.23 8.49 16.71
C SER A 97 5.18 9.42 17.92
N ALA A 98 6.26 10.15 18.19
CA ALA A 98 6.31 11.14 19.26
C ALA A 98 5.21 12.21 19.08
N LEU A 99 5.04 12.74 17.85
CA LEU A 99 4.03 13.75 17.55
C LEU A 99 2.58 13.27 17.66
N ARG A 100 2.32 11.95 17.51
CA ARG A 100 0.96 11.38 17.65
C ARG A 100 0.48 11.30 19.10
N THR A 101 1.40 11.28 20.06
CA THR A 101 1.06 11.00 21.47
C THR A 101 0.64 12.25 22.26
N TYR A 102 0.82 13.47 21.70
CA TYR A 102 0.62 14.73 22.45
C TYR A 102 -0.24 15.77 21.72
N LEU A 103 -0.86 16.66 22.51
CA LEU A 103 -1.76 17.74 22.06
C LEU A 103 -1.10 18.66 21.02
N LEU A 104 -1.85 19.02 19.96
CA LEU A 104 -1.43 19.89 18.85
C LEU A 104 -0.82 21.24 19.31
N SER A 105 -1.15 21.73 20.51
CA SER A 105 -0.66 23.01 21.03
C SER A 105 0.85 23.02 21.30
N ALA A 106 1.46 21.88 21.63
CA ALA A 106 2.89 21.78 21.91
C ALA A 106 3.77 21.70 20.65
N ALA A 107 3.17 21.42 19.49
CA ALA A 107 3.91 21.27 18.23
C ALA A 107 4.56 22.58 17.78
N GLY A 108 3.96 23.73 18.11
CA GLY A 108 4.49 25.06 17.78
C GLY A 108 5.80 25.42 18.51
N GLU A 109 6.08 24.76 19.64
CA GLU A 109 7.29 24.98 20.47
C GLU A 109 8.42 23.99 20.16
N LEU A 110 8.19 23.02 19.26
CA LEU A 110 9.22 22.06 18.86
C LEU A 110 10.19 22.66 17.83
N PRO A 111 11.46 22.21 17.82
CA PRO A 111 12.38 22.52 16.73
C PRO A 111 11.83 22.03 15.39
N LYS A 112 12.16 22.72 14.30
CA LYS A 112 11.86 22.27 12.93
C LYS A 112 12.35 20.83 12.70
N ASN A 113 11.65 20.09 11.83
CA ASN A 113 11.95 18.70 11.53
C ASN A 113 13.44 18.46 11.20
N GLU A 114 14.09 19.34 10.44
CA GLU A 114 15.53 19.21 10.11
C GLU A 114 16.42 19.19 11.37
N ALA A 115 16.10 19.99 12.38
CA ALA A 115 16.84 20.03 13.64
C ALA A 115 16.58 18.80 14.52
N LEU A 116 15.37 18.24 14.49
CA LEU A 116 15.03 16.98 15.14
C LEU A 116 15.77 15.80 14.50
N MET A 117 15.83 15.75 13.16
CA MET A 117 16.56 14.74 12.40
C MET A 117 18.06 14.78 12.74
N LEU A 118 18.66 15.97 12.79
CA LEU A 118 20.06 16.15 13.19
C LEU A 118 20.32 15.73 14.64
N MET A 119 19.35 15.96 15.54
CA MET A 119 19.43 15.55 16.94
C MET A 119 19.44 14.03 17.08
N ILE A 120 18.54 13.32 16.37
CA ILE A 120 18.47 11.86 16.37
C ILE A 120 19.76 11.26 15.78
N ARG A 121 20.23 11.80 14.65
CA ARG A 121 21.48 11.36 14.01
C ARG A 121 22.68 11.45 14.95
N ARG A 122 22.80 12.54 15.72
CA ARG A 122 23.88 12.72 16.71
C ARG A 122 23.83 11.71 17.85
N GLN A 123 22.63 11.31 18.30
CA GLN A 123 22.47 10.31 19.36
C GLN A 123 22.87 8.91 18.88
N ARG A 124 22.53 8.56 17.63
CA ARG A 124 22.83 7.23 17.05
C ARG A 124 24.31 6.95 16.79
N THR A 125 25.10 7.99 16.57
CA THR A 125 26.56 7.85 16.34
C THR A 125 27.37 7.46 17.58
N VAL A 126 26.77 7.38 18.78
CA VAL A 126 27.52 7.26 20.04
C VAL A 126 27.73 5.82 20.52
N GLU A 127 26.97 4.81 20.04
CA GLU A 127 27.13 3.42 20.52
C GLU A 127 26.99 2.39 19.38
N THR A 128 28.11 1.91 18.85
CA THR A 128 28.19 0.62 18.13
C THR A 128 29.57 0.00 18.34
N VAL A 129 29.76 -0.76 19.43
CA VAL A 129 30.78 -1.81 19.54
C VAL A 129 30.21 -2.97 20.37
N ASP A 130 30.07 -4.12 19.71
CA ASP A 130 30.01 -5.54 20.14
C ASP A 130 29.02 -5.97 21.26
N ALA A 131 28.54 -7.22 21.39
CA ALA A 131 28.96 -8.53 20.93
C ALA A 131 27.74 -9.46 20.79
N ASP A 132 27.90 -10.58 20.06
CA ASP A 132 27.10 -11.83 20.06
C ASP A 132 26.55 -12.22 18.68
N GLY A 133 27.33 -13.08 18.03
CA GLY A 133 27.22 -13.44 16.63
C GLY A 133 25.93 -14.15 16.19
N CYS A 134 25.53 -13.86 14.95
CA CYS A 134 24.71 -14.74 14.12
C CYS A 134 24.85 -14.40 12.61
N LEU A 135 25.25 -15.41 11.82
CA LEU A 135 25.36 -15.59 10.35
C LEU A 135 26.14 -14.57 9.47
N PRO A 136 26.80 -15.03 8.38
CA PRO A 136 27.73 -14.21 7.59
C PRO A 136 27.07 -13.02 6.91
N GLU A 137 27.76 -11.90 6.95
CA GLU A 137 27.41 -10.54 6.51
C GLU A 137 26.92 -10.41 5.04
N LYS A 138 27.07 -11.45 4.21
CA LYS A 138 26.73 -11.39 2.77
C LYS A 138 25.26 -11.59 2.41
N LEU A 139 24.40 -12.01 3.34
CA LEU A 139 22.99 -12.33 3.04
C LEU A 139 21.97 -11.60 3.93
N ARG A 140 22.40 -10.63 4.73
CA ARG A 140 21.51 -9.72 5.48
C ARG A 140 21.50 -8.36 4.81
N LYS A 141 20.61 -8.16 3.83
CA LYS A 141 20.15 -6.81 3.50
C LYS A 141 18.94 -6.53 4.38
N THR A 142 19.12 -5.84 5.52
CA THR A 142 18.03 -5.25 6.31
C THR A 142 17.50 -3.95 5.70
N SER A 143 17.94 -3.60 4.49
CA SER A 143 17.37 -2.56 3.64
C SER A 143 17.79 -2.84 2.19
N PRO A 144 16.96 -2.53 1.17
CA PRO A 144 17.38 -2.61 -0.22
C PRO A 144 18.68 -1.80 -0.43
N PRO A 145 19.54 -2.20 -1.39
CA PRO A 145 20.80 -1.51 -1.60
C PRO A 145 20.52 -0.03 -1.91
N LEU A 146 21.10 0.86 -1.10
CA LEU A 146 21.16 2.28 -1.43
C LEU A 146 21.76 2.41 -2.83
N ILE A 147 21.02 3.02 -3.76
CA ILE A 147 21.54 3.44 -5.06
C ILE A 147 22.88 4.15 -4.79
N PRO A 148 23.99 3.77 -5.46
CA PRO A 148 25.29 4.33 -5.16
C PRO A 148 25.22 5.85 -5.17
N ALA A 149 25.83 6.48 -4.16
CA ALA A 149 25.82 7.93 -3.88
C ALA A 149 26.43 8.82 -5.00
N PHE A 150 26.68 8.25 -6.18
CA PHE A 150 27.30 8.86 -7.34
C PHE A 150 26.51 8.63 -8.65
N ALA A 151 25.22 8.27 -8.58
CA ALA A 151 24.40 8.20 -9.79
C ALA A 151 24.35 9.57 -10.49
N VAL A 152 24.66 9.58 -11.79
CA VAL A 152 24.61 10.76 -12.65
C VAL A 152 23.19 11.33 -12.61
N MET A 153 23.03 12.52 -12.01
CA MET A 153 21.76 13.23 -12.00
C MET A 153 21.66 14.17 -13.21
N TYR A 154 20.53 14.11 -13.91
CA TYR A 154 20.22 14.97 -15.05
C TYR A 154 19.36 16.16 -14.60
N SER A 155 19.63 17.33 -15.18
CA SER A 155 18.61 18.37 -15.29
C SER A 155 17.58 17.95 -16.35
N PHE A 156 16.41 18.57 -16.38
CA PHE A 156 15.35 18.16 -17.29
C PHE A 156 14.50 19.33 -17.76
N THR A 157 13.75 19.10 -18.85
CA THR A 157 12.70 19.97 -19.38
C THR A 157 11.37 19.24 -19.37
N THR A 158 10.26 19.98 -19.35
CA THR A 158 8.92 19.43 -19.49
C THR A 158 8.24 20.09 -20.69
N GLU A 159 7.60 19.30 -21.53
CA GLU A 159 6.83 19.79 -22.68
C GLU A 159 5.52 19.01 -22.81
N ASN A 160 4.50 19.69 -23.35
CA ASN A 160 3.26 19.05 -23.77
C ASN A 160 3.32 18.79 -25.28
N VAL A 161 3.01 17.57 -25.69
CA VAL A 161 3.04 17.12 -27.08
C VAL A 161 1.72 16.43 -27.44
N TRP A 162 1.46 16.36 -28.74
CA TRP A 162 0.32 15.63 -29.29
C TRP A 162 0.82 14.35 -29.97
N LEU A 163 0.24 13.21 -29.59
CA LEU A 163 0.50 11.92 -30.23
C LEU A 163 -0.68 11.61 -31.16
N SER A 164 -0.40 11.41 -32.44
CA SER A 164 -1.44 11.27 -33.47
C SER A 164 -1.85 9.82 -33.66
N MET A 165 -3.15 9.55 -33.61
CA MET A 165 -3.75 8.25 -33.91
C MET A 165 -4.09 8.15 -35.40
N PRO A 166 -4.22 6.93 -35.97
CA PRO A 166 -4.48 6.73 -37.40
C PRO A 166 -5.79 7.36 -37.90
N ASP A 167 -6.78 7.52 -37.03
CA ASP A 167 -8.07 8.14 -37.30
C ASP A 167 -8.06 9.67 -37.20
N GLY A 168 -6.89 10.26 -36.92
CA GLY A 168 -6.68 11.71 -36.83
C GLY A 168 -6.90 12.30 -35.44
N VAL A 169 -7.39 11.52 -34.47
CA VAL A 169 -7.48 11.95 -33.07
C VAL A 169 -6.09 12.12 -32.49
N ARG A 170 -5.91 13.14 -31.64
CA ARG A 170 -4.64 13.39 -30.95
C ARG A 170 -4.78 13.17 -29.45
N LEU A 171 -3.85 12.40 -28.91
CA LEU A 171 -3.74 12.18 -27.47
C LEU A 171 -2.76 13.20 -26.88
N SER A 172 -3.16 13.84 -25.79
CA SER A 172 -2.32 14.79 -25.05
C SER A 172 -1.31 14.02 -24.21
N ALA A 173 -0.04 14.36 -24.37
CA ALA A 173 1.05 13.78 -23.63
C ALA A 173 1.91 14.86 -22.98
N THR A 174 2.36 14.63 -21.75
CA THR A 174 3.40 15.41 -21.10
C THR A 174 4.69 14.59 -21.08
N LEU A 175 5.74 15.11 -21.72
CA LEU A 175 7.06 14.52 -21.71
C LEU A 175 7.96 15.29 -20.75
N THR A 176 8.51 14.60 -19.76
CA THR A 176 9.59 15.12 -18.90
C THR A 176 10.89 14.46 -19.31
N ILE A 177 11.83 15.25 -19.80
CA ILE A 177 12.94 14.78 -20.63
C ILE A 177 14.27 15.19 -20.00
N PRO A 178 15.24 14.27 -19.82
CA PRO A 178 16.56 14.61 -19.33
C PRO A 178 17.31 15.49 -20.34
N ILE A 179 18.02 16.51 -19.87
CA ILE A 179 18.93 17.31 -20.71
C ILE A 179 20.19 16.47 -20.96
N PRO A 180 20.49 16.10 -22.23
CA PRO A 180 21.69 15.34 -22.57
C PRO A 180 22.97 15.98 -22.04
N LYS A 181 23.89 15.18 -21.51
CA LYS A 181 25.24 15.62 -21.15
C LYS A 181 26.21 15.49 -22.32
N GLN A 182 25.84 14.71 -23.34
CA GLN A 182 26.59 14.49 -24.57
C GLN A 182 25.66 14.68 -25.78
N THR A 183 26.23 15.07 -26.93
CA THR A 183 25.47 15.50 -28.12
C THR A 183 24.50 14.44 -28.67
N ASP A 184 24.78 13.14 -28.48
CA ASP A 184 23.99 12.02 -29.02
C ASP A 184 23.40 11.11 -27.93
N GLU A 185 23.35 11.59 -26.68
CA GLU A 185 22.81 10.80 -25.58
C GLU A 185 21.29 10.65 -25.71
N LYS A 186 20.83 9.40 -25.72
CA LYS A 186 19.42 9.02 -25.83
C LYS A 186 18.98 8.27 -24.59
N PHE A 187 17.70 8.39 -24.25
CA PHE A 187 17.15 7.85 -23.02
C PHE A 187 16.01 6.87 -23.30
N PRO A 188 15.82 5.83 -22.49
CA PRO A 188 14.62 5.02 -22.55
C PRO A 188 13.40 5.81 -22.08
N VAL A 189 12.21 5.40 -22.54
CA VAL A 189 10.93 6.03 -22.16
C VAL A 189 10.22 5.17 -21.12
N LEU A 190 9.71 5.81 -20.08
CA LEU A 190 8.80 5.25 -19.09
C LEU A 190 7.40 5.86 -19.33
N LEU A 191 6.45 5.02 -19.72
CA LEU A 191 5.08 5.38 -20.06
C LEU A 191 4.12 5.08 -18.92
N GLU A 192 3.36 6.09 -18.52
CA GLU A 192 2.13 5.95 -17.75
C GLU A 192 0.95 6.43 -18.61
N TYR A 193 -0.03 5.55 -18.83
CA TYR A 193 -1.17 5.73 -19.74
C TYR A 193 -2.45 5.46 -18.94
N LYS A 194 -3.32 6.46 -18.76
CA LYS A 194 -4.53 6.36 -17.89
C LYS A 194 -5.49 7.54 -18.07
N PRO A 195 -6.76 7.43 -17.63
CA PRO A 195 -7.76 8.50 -17.80
C PRO A 195 -7.70 9.59 -16.71
N TYR A 196 -6.73 9.54 -15.80
CA TYR A 196 -6.69 10.40 -14.60
C TYR A 196 -6.04 11.76 -14.85
N ARG A 197 -6.51 12.45 -15.89
CA ARG A 197 -6.34 13.89 -16.14
C ARG A 197 -4.97 14.43 -15.72
N LYS A 198 -3.95 14.22 -16.55
CA LYS A 198 -2.54 14.50 -16.18
C LYS A 198 -2.22 15.96 -15.83
N ASP A 199 -3.09 16.91 -16.16
CA ASP A 199 -2.85 18.36 -16.12
C ASP A 199 -3.52 19.09 -14.92
N ASP A 200 -4.23 18.40 -14.01
CA ASP A 200 -4.99 19.03 -12.92
C ASP A 200 -4.63 18.55 -11.50
N ASP A 201 -5.59 18.23 -10.62
CA ASP A 201 -5.33 17.80 -9.25
C ASP A 201 -4.44 16.55 -9.20
N PHE A 202 -4.53 15.66 -10.20
CA PHE A 202 -3.64 14.50 -10.34
C PHE A 202 -2.20 14.86 -10.75
N TYR A 203 -1.95 16.08 -11.24
CA TYR A 203 -0.61 16.59 -11.51
C TYR A 203 0.22 16.66 -10.23
N ASN A 204 -0.31 17.26 -9.17
CA ASN A 204 0.43 17.51 -7.92
C ASN A 204 0.81 16.21 -7.20
N TYR A 205 -0.08 15.22 -7.22
CA TYR A 205 0.17 13.92 -6.59
C TYR A 205 1.34 13.17 -7.26
N ASN A 206 1.42 13.22 -8.60
CA ASN A 206 2.33 12.37 -9.36
C ASN A 206 3.66 13.04 -9.76
N GLN A 207 3.78 14.37 -9.74
CA GLN A 207 4.98 15.07 -10.23
C GLN A 207 6.28 14.76 -9.46
N PRO A 208 6.30 14.59 -8.13
CA PRO A 208 7.53 14.23 -7.42
C PRO A 208 8.16 12.91 -7.93
N ASN A 209 7.34 11.95 -8.35
CA ASN A 209 7.81 10.69 -8.92
C ASN A 209 8.40 10.87 -10.32
N ASN A 210 7.77 11.67 -11.17
CA ASN A 210 8.30 12.02 -12.48
C ASN A 210 9.70 12.62 -12.37
N TYR A 211 9.87 13.59 -11.46
CA TYR A 211 11.15 14.26 -11.26
C TYR A 211 12.22 13.31 -10.71
N TYR A 212 11.82 12.34 -9.88
CA TYR A 212 12.72 11.30 -9.40
C TYR A 212 13.25 10.43 -10.55
N LEU A 213 12.40 10.04 -11.49
CA LEU A 213 12.75 9.17 -12.61
C LEU A 213 13.53 9.91 -13.71
N VAL A 214 13.09 11.09 -14.13
CA VAL A 214 13.77 11.85 -15.18
C VAL A 214 15.20 12.23 -14.80
N ARG A 215 15.43 12.58 -13.52
CA ARG A 215 16.78 12.88 -13.02
C ARG A 215 17.72 11.69 -13.10
N ARG A 216 17.20 10.47 -13.26
CA ARG A 216 17.98 9.22 -13.42
C ARG A 216 18.10 8.79 -14.88
N GLY A 217 17.81 9.68 -15.84
CA GLY A 217 18.02 9.42 -17.26
C GLY A 217 16.93 8.56 -17.90
N PHE A 218 15.67 8.84 -17.57
CA PHE A 218 14.50 8.29 -18.25
C PHE A 218 13.69 9.44 -18.84
N ILE A 219 13.18 9.30 -20.06
CA ILE A 219 12.07 10.15 -20.52
C ILE A 219 10.82 9.64 -19.82
N VAL A 220 10.11 10.50 -19.10
CA VAL A 220 8.84 10.12 -18.44
C VAL A 220 7.70 10.68 -19.30
N ALA A 221 6.90 9.79 -19.87
CA ALA A 221 5.75 10.12 -20.70
C ALA A 221 4.46 9.82 -19.93
N LYS A 222 3.62 10.85 -19.75
CA LYS A 222 2.26 10.71 -19.23
C LYS A 222 1.27 11.04 -20.32
N VAL A 223 0.30 10.18 -20.52
CA VAL A 223 -0.65 10.30 -21.62
C VAL A 223 -2.06 10.12 -21.10
N ASP A 224 -2.91 11.11 -21.35
CA ASP A 224 -4.35 10.97 -21.16
C ASP A 224 -4.90 10.09 -22.27
N ILE A 225 -5.68 9.07 -21.93
CA ILE A 225 -6.28 8.20 -22.95
C ILE A 225 -7.32 8.97 -23.77
N ARG A 226 -7.72 8.41 -24.91
CA ARG A 226 -8.72 8.99 -25.82
C ARG A 226 -9.96 9.49 -25.07
N GLY A 227 -10.35 10.73 -25.35
CA GLY A 227 -11.55 11.35 -24.79
C GLY A 227 -11.49 11.65 -23.29
N THR A 228 -10.31 11.64 -22.67
CA THR A 228 -10.11 11.95 -21.24
C THR A 228 -9.13 13.10 -21.07
N GLY A 229 -9.22 13.80 -19.93
CA GLY A 229 -8.36 14.94 -19.63
C GLY A 229 -8.24 15.92 -20.81
N SER A 230 -7.01 16.14 -21.26
CA SER A 230 -6.68 17.03 -22.38
C SER A 230 -6.66 16.34 -23.74
N SER A 231 -6.92 15.03 -23.83
CA SER A 231 -6.96 14.30 -25.11
C SER A 231 -8.24 14.55 -25.89
N GLU A 232 -8.10 14.58 -27.22
CA GLU A 232 -9.22 14.71 -28.15
C GLU A 232 -10.03 13.41 -28.25
N GLY A 233 -11.16 13.49 -28.95
CA GLY A 233 -11.97 12.34 -29.31
C GLY A 233 -13.09 12.05 -28.30
N ILE A 234 -13.91 11.07 -28.66
CA ILE A 234 -15.01 10.60 -27.82
C ILE A 234 -14.47 9.70 -26.72
N LEU A 235 -14.98 9.86 -25.50
CA LEU A 235 -14.66 8.98 -24.37
C LEU A 235 -14.92 7.52 -24.76
N ILE A 236 -13.94 6.65 -24.51
CA ILE A 236 -14.08 5.20 -24.76
C ILE A 236 -15.30 4.64 -24.01
N GLU A 237 -15.92 3.60 -24.57
CA GLU A 237 -17.22 3.12 -24.07
C GLU A 237 -17.17 2.42 -22.71
N ARG A 238 -15.98 2.00 -22.27
CA ARG A 238 -15.69 1.38 -20.97
C ARG A 238 -14.18 1.28 -20.74
N GLU A 239 -13.80 0.79 -19.57
CA GLU A 239 -12.43 0.37 -19.23
C GLU A 239 -11.83 -0.64 -20.21
N TYR A 240 -10.55 -0.42 -20.59
CA TYR A 240 -9.69 -1.39 -21.25
C TYR A 240 -10.23 -1.93 -22.59
N THR A 241 -10.89 -1.07 -23.35
CA THR A 241 -11.42 -1.40 -24.68
C THR A 241 -10.33 -1.75 -25.69
N SER A 242 -10.70 -2.42 -26.77
CA SER A 242 -9.77 -2.66 -27.89
C SER A 242 -9.18 -1.36 -28.42
N GLN A 243 -9.98 -0.30 -28.51
CA GLN A 243 -9.54 1.03 -28.95
C GLN A 243 -8.49 1.63 -28.01
N GLU A 244 -8.68 1.52 -26.69
CA GLU A 244 -7.68 1.99 -25.71
C GLU A 244 -6.33 1.31 -25.91
N LEU A 245 -6.35 -0.02 -26.09
CA LEU A 245 -5.13 -0.82 -26.27
C LEU A 245 -4.46 -0.58 -27.64
N ASP A 246 -5.24 -0.41 -28.70
CA ASP A 246 -4.75 -0.06 -30.04
C ASP A 246 -4.06 1.31 -30.03
N ASP A 247 -4.68 2.31 -29.40
CA ASP A 247 -4.10 3.64 -29.20
C ASP A 247 -2.81 3.56 -28.38
N CYS A 248 -2.80 2.78 -27.29
CA CYS A 248 -1.60 2.59 -26.46
C CYS A 248 -0.43 1.99 -27.27
N GLU A 249 -0.71 1.06 -28.18
CA GLU A 249 0.30 0.51 -29.08
C GLU A 249 0.90 1.58 -29.99
N ARG A 250 0.07 2.45 -30.57
CA ARG A 250 0.53 3.58 -31.40
C ARG A 250 1.30 4.63 -30.59
N VAL A 251 0.92 4.85 -29.34
CA VAL A 251 1.65 5.71 -28.40
C VAL A 251 3.05 5.15 -28.15
N ILE A 252 3.17 3.86 -27.87
CA ILE A 252 4.47 3.19 -27.64
C ILE A 252 5.37 3.30 -28.87
N GLU A 253 4.83 3.09 -30.08
CA GLU A 253 5.59 3.26 -31.32
C GLU A 253 6.12 4.67 -31.50
N GLN A 254 5.28 5.70 -31.31
CA GLN A 254 5.67 7.10 -31.45
C GLN A 254 6.75 7.49 -30.42
N LEU A 255 6.60 7.06 -29.17
CA LEU A 255 7.59 7.30 -28.11
C LEU A 255 8.91 6.57 -28.37
N ALA A 256 8.87 5.39 -28.99
CA ALA A 256 10.07 4.64 -29.34
C ALA A 256 10.88 5.32 -30.45
N VAL A 257 10.23 5.98 -31.42
CA VAL A 257 10.91 6.64 -32.55
C VAL A 257 11.24 8.11 -32.31
N ASP A 258 10.89 8.66 -31.14
CA ASP A 258 11.32 10.00 -30.75
C ASP A 258 12.87 10.11 -30.86
N PRO A 259 13.43 11.14 -31.51
CA PRO A 259 14.88 11.25 -31.70
C PRO A 259 15.71 11.21 -30.41
N ARG A 260 15.11 11.58 -29.27
CA ARG A 260 15.70 11.59 -27.92
C ARG A 260 15.58 10.22 -27.23
N SER A 261 14.73 9.34 -27.75
CA SER A 261 14.49 7.99 -27.25
C SER A 261 15.54 7.01 -27.75
N ASN A 262 15.96 6.06 -26.89
CA ASN A 262 16.82 4.95 -27.29
C ASN A 262 16.04 3.79 -27.95
N GLY A 263 14.75 3.97 -28.22
CA GLY A 263 13.90 2.96 -28.86
C GLY A 263 13.26 1.95 -27.89
N ARG A 264 13.52 2.07 -26.59
CA ARG A 264 12.98 1.15 -25.58
C ARG A 264 11.99 1.86 -24.68
N VAL A 265 10.83 1.24 -24.52
CA VAL A 265 9.74 1.72 -23.68
C VAL A 265 9.52 0.72 -22.56
N GLY A 266 9.40 1.22 -21.34
CA GLY A 266 8.82 0.51 -20.22
C GLY A 266 7.48 1.13 -19.85
N MET A 267 6.52 0.31 -19.43
CA MET A 267 5.27 0.82 -18.83
C MET A 267 5.30 0.65 -17.33
N HIS A 268 4.77 1.62 -16.60
CA HIS A 268 4.64 1.50 -15.16
C HIS A 268 3.39 2.17 -14.63
N GLY A 269 2.98 1.77 -13.44
CA GLY A 269 2.02 2.52 -12.67
C GLY A 269 1.25 1.68 -11.68
N LEU A 270 0.26 2.34 -11.10
CA LEU A 270 -0.66 1.85 -10.09
C LEU A 270 -2.06 1.71 -10.72
N SER A 271 -2.85 0.72 -10.28
CA SER A 271 -4.26 0.59 -10.67
C SER A 271 -4.37 0.52 -12.20
N TRP A 272 -5.16 1.38 -12.85
CA TRP A 272 -5.33 1.43 -14.31
C TRP A 272 -4.05 1.22 -15.13
N SER A 273 -2.96 1.91 -14.79
CA SER A 273 -1.69 1.76 -15.52
C SER A 273 -0.99 0.43 -15.24
N ALA A 274 -1.24 -0.20 -14.10
CA ALA A 274 -0.87 -1.59 -13.87
C ALA A 274 -1.68 -2.51 -14.80
N PHE A 275 -3.01 -2.39 -14.84
CA PHE A 275 -3.89 -3.19 -15.69
C PHE A 275 -3.51 -3.11 -17.17
N ASN A 276 -3.47 -1.91 -17.74
CA ASN A 276 -3.17 -1.77 -19.16
C ASN A 276 -1.72 -2.15 -19.49
N SER A 277 -0.75 -1.96 -18.59
CA SER A 277 0.62 -2.45 -18.81
C SER A 277 0.67 -3.97 -18.87
N LEU A 278 -0.09 -4.66 -18.02
CA LEU A 278 -0.23 -6.12 -18.05
C LEU A 278 -0.90 -6.60 -19.35
N MET A 279 -1.93 -5.89 -19.83
CA MET A 279 -2.59 -6.17 -21.10
C MET A 279 -1.68 -5.91 -22.29
N MET A 280 -0.90 -4.82 -22.29
CA MET A 280 0.09 -4.55 -23.33
C MET A 280 1.22 -5.59 -23.31
N ALA A 281 1.66 -6.03 -22.14
CA ALA A 281 2.67 -7.08 -21.98
C ALA A 281 2.22 -8.48 -22.42
N THR A 282 0.91 -8.73 -22.44
CA THR A 282 0.34 -10.06 -22.70
C THR A 282 -0.37 -10.15 -24.06
N LEU A 283 -1.27 -9.22 -24.33
CA LEU A 283 -2.20 -9.28 -25.45
C LEU A 283 -1.63 -8.62 -26.71
N ARG A 284 -1.00 -7.45 -26.56
CA ARG A 284 -0.52 -6.64 -27.70
C ARG A 284 0.96 -6.88 -28.02
N ARG A 285 1.81 -6.88 -26.99
CA ARG A 285 3.27 -7.11 -27.05
C ARG A 285 3.99 -6.24 -28.10
N PRO A 286 3.83 -4.90 -28.07
CA PRO A 286 4.52 -4.04 -29.02
C PRO A 286 6.04 -4.24 -28.92
N PRO A 287 6.78 -4.31 -30.05
CA PRO A 287 8.22 -4.64 -30.04
C PRO A 287 9.10 -3.71 -29.21
N ALA A 288 8.68 -2.46 -29.01
CA ALA A 288 9.40 -1.48 -28.22
C ALA A 288 9.17 -1.63 -26.70
N LEU A 289 8.13 -2.35 -26.26
CA LEU A 289 7.86 -2.60 -24.84
C LEU A 289 8.81 -3.68 -24.32
N ARG A 290 9.74 -3.28 -23.45
CA ARG A 290 10.84 -4.16 -22.98
C ARG A 290 10.71 -4.62 -21.54
N ALA A 291 9.93 -3.93 -20.71
CA ALA A 291 9.62 -4.36 -19.35
C ALA A 291 8.41 -3.60 -18.81
N ILE A 292 7.74 -4.15 -17.80
CA ILE A 292 6.69 -3.45 -17.05
C ILE A 292 6.97 -3.45 -15.54
N PHE A 293 6.43 -2.45 -14.85
CA PHE A 293 6.35 -2.39 -13.39
C PHE A 293 4.89 -2.10 -13.00
N ALA A 294 4.16 -3.12 -12.55
CA ALA A 294 2.72 -3.07 -12.31
C ALA A 294 2.44 -3.18 -10.82
N ALA A 295 1.86 -2.13 -10.22
CA ALA A 295 1.46 -2.09 -8.82
C ALA A 295 -0.06 -2.17 -8.68
N HIS A 296 -0.56 -3.06 -7.83
CA HIS A 296 -1.99 -3.22 -7.47
C HIS A 296 -2.90 -3.22 -8.71
N GLY A 297 -2.65 -4.18 -9.62
CA GLY A 297 -3.42 -4.39 -10.83
C GLY A 297 -4.31 -5.64 -10.75
N SER A 298 -4.90 -6.07 -11.86
CA SER A 298 -5.62 -7.35 -11.92
C SER A 298 -5.41 -8.09 -13.24
N GLU A 299 -5.58 -9.40 -13.17
CA GLU A 299 -5.60 -10.34 -14.28
C GLU A 299 -7.01 -10.85 -14.62
N ASP A 300 -8.00 -10.53 -13.78
CA ASP A 300 -9.39 -10.93 -13.89
C ASP A 300 -10.31 -9.70 -13.73
N LEU A 301 -10.80 -9.18 -14.85
CA LEU A 301 -11.68 -7.99 -14.88
C LEU A 301 -13.06 -8.23 -14.26
N TYR A 302 -13.37 -9.46 -13.84
CA TYR A 302 -14.62 -9.76 -13.17
C TYR A 302 -14.42 -9.98 -11.68
N LYS A 303 -13.83 -11.12 -11.30
CA LYS A 303 -13.79 -11.55 -9.88
C LYS A 303 -12.75 -10.83 -9.04
N ASN A 304 -11.74 -10.24 -9.68
CA ASN A 304 -10.64 -9.56 -8.99
C ASN A 304 -10.54 -8.12 -9.47
N ASP A 305 -11.68 -7.49 -9.77
CA ASP A 305 -11.76 -6.10 -10.20
C ASP A 305 -12.83 -5.35 -9.42
N ILE A 306 -12.71 -4.04 -9.36
CA ILE A 306 -13.47 -3.16 -8.46
C ILE A 306 -14.98 -3.20 -8.67
N HIS A 307 -15.43 -3.68 -9.83
CA HIS A 307 -16.84 -3.78 -10.21
C HIS A 307 -17.53 -4.98 -9.55
N PHE A 308 -16.87 -6.15 -9.53
CA PHE A 308 -17.46 -7.41 -9.09
C PHE A 308 -16.49 -8.28 -8.27
N MET A 309 -15.88 -7.71 -7.23
CA MET A 309 -14.98 -8.46 -6.37
C MET A 309 -15.64 -9.73 -5.82
N ASP A 310 -14.96 -10.87 -5.98
CA ASP A 310 -15.47 -12.20 -5.64
C ASP A 310 -16.78 -12.60 -6.37
N GLY A 311 -17.09 -11.92 -7.48
CA GLY A 311 -18.34 -12.06 -8.24
C GLY A 311 -19.54 -11.34 -7.61
N ILE A 312 -19.30 -10.44 -6.67
CA ILE A 312 -20.32 -9.65 -5.96
C ILE A 312 -20.15 -8.19 -6.36
N LEU A 313 -21.26 -7.52 -6.70
CA LEU A 313 -21.25 -6.10 -7.02
C LEU A 313 -20.57 -5.34 -5.88
N HIS A 314 -19.51 -4.63 -6.22
CA HIS A 314 -18.81 -3.74 -5.33
C HIS A 314 -19.03 -2.30 -5.79
N GLN A 315 -19.28 -1.40 -4.84
CA GLN A 315 -19.45 0.01 -5.10
C GLN A 315 -18.52 0.78 -4.18
N ASP A 316 -17.59 1.52 -4.76
CA ASP A 316 -16.74 2.47 -4.07
C ASP A 316 -16.84 3.86 -4.70
N GLU A 317 -16.07 4.80 -4.13
CA GLU A 317 -15.98 6.16 -4.65
C GLU A 317 -15.41 6.23 -6.07
N TYR A 318 -14.57 5.25 -6.45
CA TYR A 318 -13.90 5.25 -7.75
C TYR A 318 -14.90 5.17 -8.90
N ILE A 319 -15.82 4.20 -8.87
CA ILE A 319 -16.78 3.93 -9.97
C ILE A 319 -17.59 5.17 -10.34
N LEU A 320 -17.97 5.99 -9.36
CA LEU A 320 -18.69 7.26 -9.61
C LEU A 320 -17.74 8.40 -9.98
N SER A 321 -16.58 8.47 -9.34
CA SER A 321 -15.61 9.53 -9.58
C SER A 321 -15.06 9.52 -11.00
N VAL A 322 -14.82 8.34 -11.60
CA VAL A 322 -14.20 8.25 -12.92
C VAL A 322 -15.10 8.81 -14.02
N ASP A 323 -16.42 8.54 -13.96
CA ASP A 323 -17.41 9.12 -14.85
C ASP A 323 -17.49 10.66 -14.68
N HIS A 324 -17.43 11.13 -13.42
CA HIS A 324 -17.41 12.57 -13.11
C HIS A 324 -16.15 13.26 -13.67
N GLU A 325 -14.96 12.75 -13.37
CA GLU A 325 -13.68 13.33 -13.77
C GLU A 325 -13.55 13.37 -15.29
N ASN A 326 -13.96 12.30 -15.98
CA ASN A 326 -13.91 12.25 -17.44
C ASN A 326 -14.91 13.20 -18.12
N ALA A 327 -15.98 13.61 -17.43
CA ALA A 327 -16.90 14.61 -17.94
C ALA A 327 -16.33 16.05 -17.88
N LEU A 328 -15.35 16.33 -17.01
CA LEU A 328 -14.81 17.68 -16.84
C LEU A 328 -14.06 18.17 -18.11
N PRO A 329 -14.20 19.45 -18.49
CA PRO A 329 -13.46 20.01 -19.63
C PRO A 329 -11.95 20.04 -19.37
N ALA A 330 -11.17 20.11 -20.45
CA ALA A 330 -9.72 20.15 -20.39
C ALA A 330 -9.19 21.42 -19.70
N THR A 331 -8.13 21.27 -18.91
CA THR A 331 -7.42 22.38 -18.25
C THR A 331 -6.41 23.05 -19.20
N PRO A 332 -5.99 24.31 -18.95
CA PRO A 332 -6.38 25.17 -17.83
C PRO A 332 -7.61 26.04 -18.13
N ASP A 333 -8.10 26.02 -19.37
CA ASP A 333 -9.13 26.97 -19.83
C ASP A 333 -10.56 26.49 -19.57
N TYR A 334 -10.75 25.20 -19.29
CA TYR A 334 -12.04 24.57 -18.99
C TYR A 334 -13.11 24.91 -20.04
N ILE A 335 -12.75 24.81 -21.32
CA ILE A 335 -13.62 25.20 -22.44
C ILE A 335 -14.82 24.25 -22.54
N MET A 336 -16.02 24.79 -22.34
CA MET A 336 -17.29 24.07 -22.45
C MET A 336 -18.04 24.49 -23.72
N ASN A 337 -17.62 23.97 -24.87
CA ASN A 337 -18.26 24.23 -26.17
C ASN A 337 -19.08 23.02 -26.66
N GLU A 338 -19.74 23.16 -27.82
CA GLU A 338 -20.55 22.07 -28.40
C GLU A 338 -19.72 20.81 -28.69
N GLN A 339 -18.45 20.97 -29.08
CA GLN A 339 -17.55 19.84 -29.33
C GLN A 339 -17.27 19.07 -28.03
N TRP A 340 -16.93 19.76 -26.94
CA TRP A 340 -16.74 19.14 -25.63
C TRP A 340 -18.02 18.42 -25.16
N MET A 341 -19.19 19.08 -25.29
CA MET A 341 -20.47 18.46 -24.94
C MET A 341 -20.68 17.15 -25.72
N LYS A 342 -20.39 17.17 -27.03
CA LYS A 342 -20.49 15.99 -27.87
C LYS A 342 -19.49 14.91 -27.46
N GLU A 343 -18.24 15.26 -27.22
CA GLU A 343 -17.19 14.29 -26.90
C GLU A 343 -17.33 13.64 -25.52
N ARG A 344 -17.92 14.35 -24.54
CA ARG A 344 -18.03 13.88 -23.15
C ARG A 344 -19.40 13.32 -22.77
N PHE A 345 -20.49 13.76 -23.43
CA PHE A 345 -21.86 13.36 -23.07
C PHE A 345 -22.60 12.56 -24.16
N THR A 346 -21.90 12.06 -25.18
CA THR A 346 -22.47 11.08 -26.12
C THR A 346 -22.09 9.64 -25.79
N THR A 347 -21.15 9.43 -24.87
CA THR A 347 -20.84 8.13 -24.29
C THR A 347 -21.72 7.92 -23.07
N ARG A 348 -22.27 6.71 -22.92
CA ARG A 348 -23.02 6.32 -21.73
C ARG A 348 -22.08 6.28 -20.53
N PRO A 349 -22.50 6.72 -19.32
CA PRO A 349 -21.72 6.53 -18.10
C PRO A 349 -21.34 5.06 -17.93
N TRP A 350 -20.09 4.79 -17.55
CA TRP A 350 -19.57 3.43 -17.47
C TRP A 350 -20.26 2.62 -16.37
N ILE A 351 -20.68 3.26 -15.28
CA ILE A 351 -21.43 2.57 -14.20
C ILE A 351 -22.67 1.84 -14.73
N ASP A 352 -23.40 2.44 -15.67
CA ASP A 352 -24.59 1.82 -16.23
C ASP A 352 -24.25 0.55 -17.03
N VAL A 353 -23.11 0.57 -17.74
CA VAL A 353 -22.61 -0.58 -18.50
C VAL A 353 -22.29 -1.72 -17.53
N TYR A 354 -21.57 -1.45 -16.45
CA TYR A 354 -21.18 -2.49 -15.49
C TYR A 354 -22.38 -3.07 -14.73
N LEU A 355 -23.40 -2.27 -14.41
CA LEU A 355 -24.62 -2.73 -13.76
C LEU A 355 -25.49 -3.65 -14.64
N GLU A 356 -25.34 -3.59 -15.96
CA GLU A 356 -26.00 -4.52 -16.91
C GLU A 356 -25.26 -5.85 -17.04
N HIS A 357 -23.95 -5.87 -16.74
CA HIS A 357 -23.08 -7.03 -16.90
C HIS A 357 -22.79 -7.72 -15.56
N GLN A 358 -23.81 -8.10 -14.80
CA GLN A 358 -23.64 -8.64 -13.43
C GLN A 358 -23.10 -10.07 -13.33
N LEU A 359 -22.77 -10.73 -14.44
CA LEU A 359 -22.33 -12.12 -14.48
C LEU A 359 -21.00 -12.24 -15.23
N ASP A 360 -20.17 -13.23 -14.85
CA ASP A 360 -18.97 -13.62 -15.60
C ASP A 360 -19.36 -14.04 -17.03
N SER A 361 -19.26 -13.10 -17.96
CA SER A 361 -19.73 -13.19 -19.35
C SER A 361 -18.63 -12.78 -20.32
N ALA A 362 -18.86 -12.95 -21.63
CA ALA A 362 -17.89 -12.57 -22.66
C ALA A 362 -17.39 -11.12 -22.53
N PHE A 363 -18.23 -10.21 -22.03
CA PHE A 363 -17.90 -8.82 -21.74
C PHE A 363 -16.67 -8.65 -20.83
N TRP A 364 -16.62 -9.38 -19.71
CA TRP A 364 -15.50 -9.32 -18.76
C TRP A 364 -14.32 -10.18 -19.18
N ARG A 365 -14.59 -11.26 -19.93
CA ARG A 365 -13.54 -12.15 -20.43
C ARG A 365 -12.70 -11.49 -21.51
N GLU A 366 -13.28 -10.52 -22.23
CA GLU A 366 -12.55 -9.67 -23.15
C GLU A 366 -11.40 -8.97 -22.40
N HIS A 367 -10.18 -9.17 -22.87
CA HIS A 367 -8.92 -8.65 -22.30
C HIS A 367 -8.53 -9.08 -20.87
N SER A 368 -9.34 -9.92 -20.20
CA SER A 368 -8.91 -10.58 -18.96
C SER A 368 -7.69 -11.46 -19.21
N ILE A 369 -6.59 -11.16 -18.53
CA ILE A 369 -5.27 -11.80 -18.70
C ILE A 369 -5.28 -13.26 -18.26
N LYS A 370 -6.19 -13.63 -17.35
CA LYS A 370 -6.33 -15.01 -16.87
C LYS A 370 -6.58 -16.05 -17.97
N TYR A 371 -7.05 -15.62 -19.14
CA TYR A 371 -7.26 -16.47 -20.31
C TYR A 371 -6.09 -16.46 -21.31
N ALA A 372 -5.01 -15.73 -21.01
CA ALA A 372 -3.91 -15.48 -21.94
C ALA A 372 -2.52 -15.56 -21.26
N TYR A 373 -2.39 -16.19 -20.09
CA TYR A 373 -1.12 -16.29 -19.36
C TYR A 373 0.05 -16.82 -20.22
N ASP A 374 -0.24 -17.74 -21.15
CA ASP A 374 0.79 -18.32 -22.00
C ASP A 374 1.47 -17.29 -22.93
N ASN A 375 0.82 -16.15 -23.19
CA ASN A 375 1.36 -15.06 -24.01
C ASN A 375 2.24 -14.07 -23.23
N PHE A 376 2.30 -14.20 -21.90
CA PHE A 376 3.03 -13.26 -21.05
C PHE A 376 4.54 -13.47 -21.18
N THR A 377 5.19 -12.67 -22.04
CA THR A 377 6.64 -12.80 -22.35
C THR A 377 7.48 -11.58 -21.97
N VAL A 378 6.84 -10.43 -21.75
CA VAL A 378 7.53 -9.20 -21.35
C VAL A 378 7.96 -9.34 -19.88
N PRO A 379 9.20 -8.97 -19.52
CA PRO A 379 9.64 -8.93 -18.12
C PRO A 379 8.69 -8.09 -17.26
N ALA A 380 8.28 -8.61 -16.10
CA ALA A 380 7.37 -7.91 -15.20
C ALA A 380 7.86 -7.87 -13.76
N TYR A 381 7.77 -6.69 -13.16
CA TYR A 381 7.87 -6.50 -11.72
C TYR A 381 6.48 -6.21 -11.17
N LEU A 382 5.95 -7.10 -10.34
CA LEU A 382 4.58 -7.08 -9.83
C LEU A 382 4.60 -6.73 -8.35
N LEU A 383 4.00 -5.60 -7.99
CA LEU A 383 3.89 -5.12 -6.62
C LEU A 383 2.44 -5.24 -6.15
N ALA A 384 2.20 -5.99 -5.09
CA ALA A 384 0.90 -6.19 -4.46
C ALA A 384 0.96 -5.81 -2.96
N GLY A 385 -0.21 -5.55 -2.39
CA GLY A 385 -0.36 -5.13 -1.00
C GLY A 385 -1.26 -6.08 -0.22
N ILE A 386 -0.90 -6.41 1.03
CA ILE A 386 -1.79 -7.19 1.92
C ILE A 386 -2.98 -6.38 2.46
N TYR A 387 -2.95 -5.05 2.28
CA TYR A 387 -4.02 -4.10 2.63
C TYR A 387 -4.65 -3.47 1.38
N ASP A 388 -4.33 -4.01 0.21
CA ASP A 388 -4.92 -3.64 -1.07
C ASP A 388 -6.08 -4.61 -1.37
N SER A 389 -7.07 -4.19 -2.15
CA SER A 389 -8.20 -5.04 -2.56
C SER A 389 -7.83 -6.01 -3.70
N TYR A 390 -6.89 -5.65 -4.57
CA TYR A 390 -6.34 -6.48 -5.66
C TYR A 390 -5.26 -7.44 -5.15
N ARG A 391 -5.64 -8.31 -4.22
CA ARG A 391 -4.69 -9.07 -3.38
C ARG A 391 -3.90 -10.13 -4.14
N ASP A 392 -4.52 -10.76 -5.13
CA ASP A 392 -4.04 -12.04 -5.65
C ASP A 392 -3.34 -11.94 -7.00
N PHE A 393 -3.46 -10.81 -7.70
CA PHE A 393 -3.07 -10.71 -9.11
C PHE A 393 -1.60 -11.07 -9.34
N ALA A 394 -0.71 -10.59 -8.49
CA ALA A 394 0.72 -10.75 -8.68
C ALA A 394 1.13 -12.23 -8.58
N ILE A 395 0.56 -12.96 -7.62
CA ILE A 395 0.83 -14.38 -7.44
C ILE A 395 0.08 -15.22 -8.48
N ASN A 396 -1.15 -14.87 -8.83
CA ASN A 396 -1.91 -15.55 -9.89
C ASN A 396 -1.19 -15.45 -11.24
N ILE A 397 -0.69 -14.27 -11.60
CA ILE A 397 0.14 -14.07 -12.80
C ILE A 397 1.41 -14.89 -12.68
N TYR A 398 2.18 -14.77 -11.57
CA TYR A 398 3.43 -15.52 -11.43
C TYR A 398 3.20 -17.03 -11.55
N GLU A 399 2.22 -17.59 -10.86
CA GLU A 399 1.94 -19.02 -10.82
C GLU A 399 1.62 -19.59 -12.21
N ASN A 400 0.83 -18.86 -13.00
CA ASN A 400 0.33 -19.31 -14.29
C ASN A 400 1.24 -18.91 -15.46
N ALA A 401 1.83 -17.71 -15.45
CA ALA A 401 2.67 -17.19 -16.52
C ALA A 401 4.14 -17.65 -16.43
N ARG A 402 4.63 -18.13 -15.28
CA ARG A 402 6.03 -18.57 -15.12
C ARG A 402 6.47 -19.69 -16.07
N ARG A 403 5.52 -20.43 -16.65
CA ARG A 403 5.80 -21.43 -17.68
C ARG A 403 6.26 -20.79 -18.99
N SER A 404 5.75 -19.60 -19.29
CA SER A 404 6.07 -18.81 -20.49
C SER A 404 7.13 -17.74 -20.26
N SER A 405 7.29 -17.24 -19.03
CA SER A 405 8.30 -16.24 -18.68
C SER A 405 8.96 -16.52 -17.34
N SER A 406 10.29 -16.67 -17.36
CA SER A 406 11.11 -16.75 -16.13
C SER A 406 11.51 -15.38 -15.60
N LYS A 407 10.89 -14.29 -16.06
CA LYS A 407 11.32 -12.91 -15.84
C LYS A 407 10.27 -12.10 -15.07
N ILE A 408 9.67 -12.73 -14.06
CA ILE A 408 8.62 -12.16 -13.22
C ILE A 408 9.15 -12.06 -11.79
N LYS A 409 9.17 -10.85 -11.23
CA LYS A 409 9.43 -10.60 -9.81
C LYS A 409 8.14 -10.18 -9.12
N VAL A 410 7.88 -10.71 -7.93
CA VAL A 410 6.69 -10.41 -7.13
C VAL A 410 7.10 -9.89 -5.77
N VAL A 411 6.49 -8.79 -5.36
CA VAL A 411 6.61 -8.22 -4.02
C VAL A 411 5.21 -8.06 -3.46
N ILE A 412 4.91 -8.77 -2.37
CA ILE A 412 3.71 -8.55 -1.57
C ILE A 412 4.14 -7.84 -0.29
N GLY A 413 3.89 -6.54 -0.20
CA GLY A 413 4.24 -5.73 0.97
C GLY A 413 3.04 -5.36 1.84
N PRO A 414 3.27 -4.64 2.95
CA PRO A 414 2.20 -4.22 3.83
C PRO A 414 1.50 -2.94 3.33
N PHE A 415 1.31 -2.84 2.02
CA PHE A 415 0.82 -1.64 1.35
C PHE A 415 -0.71 -1.69 1.22
N ALA A 416 -1.35 -0.54 1.41
CA ALA A 416 -2.68 -0.25 0.85
C ALA A 416 -2.58 0.09 -0.66
N HIS A 417 -3.68 0.54 -1.28
CA HIS A 417 -3.77 0.94 -2.69
C HIS A 417 -2.96 2.19 -3.05
N ALA A 418 -1.65 2.08 -2.92
CA ALA A 418 -0.64 3.09 -3.15
C ALA A 418 0.72 2.45 -3.39
N MET A 419 1.61 3.19 -4.07
CA MET A 419 3.03 2.84 -4.11
C MET A 419 3.63 2.82 -2.69
N PRO A 420 4.69 2.03 -2.42
CA PRO A 420 5.22 1.78 -1.08
C PRO A 420 5.55 3.05 -0.27
N GLU A 421 6.02 4.11 -0.93
CA GLU A 421 6.44 5.36 -0.27
C GLU A 421 5.26 6.27 0.10
N TYR A 422 4.10 6.03 -0.51
CA TYR A 422 2.87 6.80 -0.30
C TYR A 422 1.83 6.01 0.48
N SER A 423 2.12 4.75 0.80
CA SER A 423 1.23 3.92 1.58
C SER A 423 1.15 4.44 3.00
N TYR A 424 -0.06 4.84 3.41
CA TYR A 424 -0.32 5.39 4.74
C TYR A 424 -0.23 4.33 5.86
N ARG A 425 -0.12 3.05 5.49
CA ARG A 425 0.15 1.91 6.36
C ARG A 425 1.42 1.21 5.84
N ASN A 426 2.48 1.19 6.65
CA ASN A 426 3.72 0.49 6.32
C ASN A 426 4.40 -0.04 7.59
N PRO A 427 3.81 -1.05 8.27
CA PRO A 427 4.40 -1.70 9.42
C PRO A 427 5.75 -2.36 9.08
N GLY A 428 6.64 -2.47 10.06
CA GLY A 428 7.96 -3.12 9.88
C GLY A 428 8.96 -2.28 9.08
N PRO A 429 9.99 -2.90 8.47
CA PRO A 429 10.94 -2.17 7.64
C PRO A 429 10.23 -1.62 6.39
N GLY A 430 10.52 -0.36 6.04
CA GLY A 430 9.98 0.23 4.82
C GLY A 430 10.52 -0.44 3.55
N TYR A 431 9.87 -0.16 2.41
CA TYR A 431 10.24 -0.65 1.09
C TYR A 431 10.35 0.53 0.12
N ASP A 432 11.46 0.60 -0.61
CA ASP A 432 11.70 1.66 -1.60
C ASP A 432 11.35 1.13 -3.00
N GLY A 433 10.06 1.15 -3.31
CA GLY A 433 9.53 0.76 -4.62
C GLY A 433 10.07 1.62 -5.77
N LYS A 434 10.38 2.90 -5.52
CA LYS A 434 10.99 3.79 -6.53
C LYS A 434 12.42 3.40 -6.85
N ALA A 435 13.20 3.03 -5.86
CA ALA A 435 14.55 2.52 -6.09
C ALA A 435 14.50 1.20 -6.89
N GLU A 436 13.59 0.30 -6.54
CA GLU A 436 13.40 -0.97 -7.25
C GLU A 436 12.92 -0.77 -8.69
N LEU A 437 11.99 0.16 -8.92
CA LEU A 437 11.54 0.55 -10.25
C LEU A 437 12.70 1.05 -11.11
N VAL A 438 13.59 1.87 -10.54
CA VAL A 438 14.80 2.35 -11.22
C VAL A 438 15.78 1.22 -11.52
N ARG A 439 16.05 0.33 -10.56
CA ARG A 439 16.93 -0.85 -10.77
C ARG A 439 16.40 -1.70 -11.92
N TRP A 440 15.11 -2.03 -11.87
CA TRP A 440 14.42 -2.83 -12.86
C TRP A 440 14.53 -2.25 -14.27
N PHE A 441 14.20 -0.96 -14.45
CA PHE A 441 14.23 -0.33 -15.76
C PHE A 441 15.64 0.04 -16.24
N ASN A 442 16.60 0.30 -15.35
CA ASN A 442 17.99 0.45 -15.77
C ASN A 442 18.51 -0.85 -16.42
N TYR A 443 18.21 -2.00 -15.80
CA TYR A 443 18.59 -3.28 -16.37
C TYR A 443 17.93 -3.51 -17.74
N TRP A 444 16.60 -3.45 -17.83
CA TRP A 444 15.88 -3.82 -19.06
C TRP A 444 15.93 -2.78 -20.18
N LEU A 445 16.04 -1.49 -19.85
CA LEU A 445 15.92 -0.41 -20.84
C LEU A 445 17.24 0.29 -21.16
N LYS A 446 18.29 0.09 -20.36
CA LYS A 446 19.62 0.69 -20.59
C LYS A 446 20.74 -0.32 -20.83
N ASP A 447 20.45 -1.63 -20.75
CA ASP A 447 21.46 -2.70 -20.74
C ASP A 447 22.55 -2.45 -19.69
N ASP A 448 22.15 -1.93 -18.54
CA ASP A 448 23.09 -1.60 -17.47
C ASP A 448 23.30 -2.83 -16.57
N ASP A 449 24.29 -3.64 -16.94
CA ASP A 449 24.65 -4.90 -16.27
C ASP A 449 24.96 -4.73 -14.78
N GLN A 450 25.24 -3.50 -14.30
CA GLN A 450 25.43 -3.24 -12.87
C GLN A 450 24.16 -3.54 -12.04
N TYR A 451 22.99 -3.62 -12.68
CA TYR A 451 21.71 -3.99 -12.06
C TYR A 451 21.26 -5.41 -12.41
N SER A 452 22.13 -6.24 -12.99
CA SER A 452 21.82 -7.65 -13.31
C SER A 452 21.55 -8.50 -12.07
N ASP A 453 22.01 -8.05 -10.89
CA ASP A 453 21.78 -8.70 -9.60
C ASP A 453 20.30 -8.90 -9.27
N ILE A 454 19.41 -8.05 -9.82
CA ILE A 454 17.96 -8.19 -9.69
C ILE A 454 17.44 -9.51 -10.25
N LEU A 455 18.14 -10.13 -11.21
CA LEU A 455 17.74 -11.43 -11.76
C LEU A 455 18.10 -12.60 -10.84
N ASP A 456 19.19 -12.46 -10.10
CA ASP A 456 19.70 -13.48 -9.17
C ASP A 456 18.95 -13.48 -7.82
N GLU A 457 18.25 -12.38 -7.51
CA GLU A 457 17.42 -12.27 -6.32
C GLU A 457 16.23 -13.26 -6.36
N PRO A 458 15.70 -13.68 -5.20
CA PRO A 458 14.51 -14.52 -5.14
C PRO A 458 13.31 -13.90 -5.90
N ASP A 459 12.51 -14.73 -6.58
CA ASP A 459 11.40 -14.22 -7.39
C ASP A 459 10.28 -13.61 -6.54
N ILE A 460 10.12 -14.06 -5.30
CA ILE A 460 9.00 -13.72 -4.45
C ILE A 460 9.52 -13.06 -3.16
N THR A 461 9.03 -11.86 -2.87
CA THR A 461 9.23 -11.16 -1.61
C THR A 461 7.89 -11.00 -0.90
N LEU A 462 7.78 -11.46 0.34
CA LEU A 462 6.55 -11.44 1.13
C LEU A 462 6.78 -10.66 2.42
N PHE A 463 5.90 -9.74 2.76
CA PHE A 463 5.89 -9.16 4.09
C PHE A 463 5.17 -10.10 5.06
N MET A 464 5.93 -10.70 5.98
CA MET A 464 5.42 -11.50 7.09
C MET A 464 4.97 -10.56 8.20
N ARG A 465 3.66 -10.32 8.28
CA ARG A 465 3.07 -9.53 9.35
C ARG A 465 3.20 -10.27 10.68
N THR A 466 3.87 -9.67 11.66
CA THR A 466 3.92 -10.19 13.03
C THR A 466 2.89 -9.53 13.91
N SER A 467 2.56 -8.25 13.68
CA SER A 467 1.56 -7.46 14.40
C SER A 467 0.87 -6.47 13.45
N LEU A 468 -0.11 -5.70 13.94
CA LEU A 468 -0.63 -4.55 13.19
C LEU A 468 0.44 -3.50 12.82
N THR A 469 1.50 -3.37 13.63
CA THR A 469 2.54 -2.34 13.51
C THR A 469 3.91 -2.89 13.14
N THR A 470 4.10 -4.21 13.17
CA THR A 470 5.41 -4.86 12.95
C THR A 470 5.31 -6.05 11.99
N GLY A 471 6.43 -6.35 11.35
CA GLY A 471 6.60 -7.50 10.47
C GLY A 471 7.96 -7.40 9.78
N ASN A 472 8.28 -8.40 8.95
CA ASN A 472 9.56 -8.47 8.25
C ASN A 472 9.39 -9.03 6.83
N TYR A 473 10.26 -8.63 5.91
CA TYR A 473 10.30 -9.23 4.58
C TYR A 473 10.93 -10.62 4.63
N ARG A 474 10.29 -11.57 3.96
CA ARG A 474 10.75 -12.93 3.71
C ARG A 474 10.90 -13.14 2.21
N TYR A 475 12.01 -13.74 1.81
CA TYR A 475 12.37 -13.93 0.41
C TYR A 475 12.27 -15.41 0.05
N GLU A 476 11.55 -15.72 -1.02
CA GLU A 476 11.30 -17.07 -1.49
C GLU A 476 11.72 -17.21 -2.95
N PRO A 477 12.51 -18.26 -3.30
CA PRO A 477 13.02 -18.39 -4.65
C PRO A 477 11.91 -18.56 -5.68
N LYS A 478 10.81 -19.24 -5.31
CA LYS A 478 9.66 -19.53 -6.17
C LYS A 478 8.37 -19.63 -5.35
N TRP A 479 7.25 -19.48 -6.04
CA TRP A 479 5.90 -19.79 -5.55
C TRP A 479 5.31 -21.02 -6.29
N PRO A 480 4.51 -21.89 -5.66
CA PRO A 480 4.28 -21.98 -4.21
C PRO A 480 5.57 -22.33 -3.45
N ILE A 481 5.60 -22.05 -2.15
CA ILE A 481 6.80 -22.23 -1.32
C ILE A 481 7.03 -23.72 -1.12
N ALA A 482 8.19 -24.25 -1.57
CA ALA A 482 8.44 -25.70 -1.60
C ALA A 482 8.35 -26.40 -0.23
N ARG A 483 8.64 -25.68 0.86
CA ARG A 483 8.60 -26.20 2.24
C ARG A 483 7.26 -25.99 2.95
N GLN A 484 6.27 -25.40 2.29
CA GLN A 484 4.96 -25.16 2.90
C GLN A 484 4.24 -26.48 3.18
N ARG A 485 3.43 -26.51 4.23
CA ARG A 485 2.58 -27.65 4.58
C ARG A 485 1.13 -27.21 4.63
N ILE A 486 0.24 -27.97 3.99
CA ILE A 486 -1.19 -27.72 4.06
C ILE A 486 -1.71 -28.29 5.38
N ARG A 487 -2.23 -27.43 6.24
CA ARG A 487 -2.93 -27.80 7.47
C ARG A 487 -4.43 -27.74 7.21
N ARG A 488 -5.11 -28.87 7.33
CA ARG A 488 -6.57 -28.95 7.13
C ARG A 488 -7.27 -28.86 8.48
N MET A 489 -8.22 -27.94 8.57
CA MET A 489 -9.09 -27.75 9.72
C MET A 489 -10.55 -27.96 9.29
N PHE A 490 -11.37 -28.48 10.19
CA PHE A 490 -12.78 -28.78 9.96
C PHE A 490 -13.64 -27.97 10.92
N MET A 491 -14.63 -27.28 10.38
CA MET A 491 -15.74 -26.73 11.16
C MET A 491 -16.54 -27.91 11.74
N TYR A 492 -16.68 -27.96 13.07
CA TYR A 492 -17.21 -29.10 13.80
C TYR A 492 -18.21 -28.69 14.88
N SER A 493 -18.90 -29.71 15.42
CA SER A 493 -19.98 -29.58 16.41
C SER A 493 -19.65 -28.57 17.51
N LYS A 494 -20.64 -27.77 17.91
CA LYS A 494 -20.49 -26.72 18.93
C LYS A 494 -19.48 -25.63 18.52
N GLN A 495 -19.44 -25.29 17.23
CA GLN A 495 -18.67 -24.15 16.73
C GLN A 495 -17.16 -24.25 17.04
N ARG A 496 -16.60 -25.45 16.85
CA ARG A 496 -15.16 -25.70 17.03
C ARG A 496 -14.47 -25.91 15.69
N LEU A 497 -13.22 -25.47 15.60
CA LEU A 497 -12.34 -25.71 14.47
C LEU A 497 -11.28 -26.77 14.84
N VAL A 498 -11.37 -27.96 14.25
CA VAL A 498 -10.57 -29.15 14.66
C VAL A 498 -9.77 -29.75 13.51
N GLU A 499 -8.63 -30.38 13.78
CA GLU A 499 -7.85 -31.09 12.75
C GLU A 499 -8.39 -32.47 12.38
N LYS A 500 -9.14 -33.07 13.30
CA LYS A 500 -9.70 -34.42 13.15
C LYS A 500 -11.14 -34.40 13.60
N VAL A 501 -12.00 -34.95 12.76
CA VAL A 501 -13.40 -35.21 13.07
C VAL A 501 -13.52 -36.62 13.64
N GLU A 502 -14.22 -36.77 14.76
CA GLU A 502 -14.58 -38.10 15.28
C GLU A 502 -15.56 -38.77 14.29
N GLU A 503 -15.46 -40.09 14.14
CA GLU A 503 -16.40 -40.86 13.31
C GLU A 503 -17.82 -40.67 13.86
N LYS A 504 -18.62 -39.90 13.12
CA LYS A 504 -20.05 -39.80 13.38
C LYS A 504 -20.74 -41.07 12.94
N LYS A 505 -21.83 -41.42 13.64
CA LYS A 505 -22.75 -42.45 13.15
C LYS A 505 -23.26 -42.04 11.77
N GLU A 506 -23.24 -42.98 10.84
CA GLU A 506 -23.78 -42.82 9.50
C GLU A 506 -25.21 -42.24 9.59
N GLY A 507 -25.45 -41.13 8.88
CA GLY A 507 -26.74 -40.41 8.90
C GLY A 507 -26.89 -39.29 9.94
N THR A 508 -25.84 -38.92 10.69
CA THR A 508 -25.86 -37.72 11.56
C THR A 508 -25.12 -36.55 10.91
N ILE A 509 -25.86 -35.52 10.48
CA ILE A 509 -25.33 -34.24 9.98
C ILE A 509 -25.57 -33.20 11.07
N ASP A 510 -24.52 -32.55 11.55
CA ASP A 510 -24.72 -31.35 12.38
C ASP A 510 -24.98 -30.19 11.43
N VAL A 511 -26.02 -29.41 11.72
CA VAL A 511 -26.41 -28.25 10.92
C VAL A 511 -26.36 -27.03 11.83
N ASP A 512 -25.50 -26.09 11.47
CA ASP A 512 -25.49 -24.75 12.04
C ASP A 512 -26.29 -23.81 11.13
N THR A 513 -27.06 -22.89 11.72
CA THR A 513 -27.93 -21.96 10.99
C THR A 513 -27.51 -20.52 11.23
N LEU A 514 -27.44 -19.74 10.16
CA LEU A 514 -27.16 -18.31 10.21
C LEU A 514 -28.38 -17.53 9.71
N GLU A 515 -28.83 -16.55 10.49
CA GLU A 515 -29.86 -15.61 10.04
C GLU A 515 -29.20 -14.50 9.21
N TYR A 516 -29.69 -14.28 7.98
CA TYR A 516 -29.21 -13.20 7.14
C TYR A 516 -29.72 -11.85 7.66
N GLN A 517 -28.80 -10.96 8.06
CA GLN A 517 -29.14 -9.57 8.39
C GLN A 517 -28.53 -8.64 7.33
N PRO A 518 -29.36 -7.90 6.58
CA PRO A 518 -28.90 -7.11 5.42
C PRO A 518 -28.07 -5.87 5.77
N TRP A 519 -28.01 -5.46 7.04
CA TRP A 519 -27.23 -4.31 7.50
C TRP A 519 -25.84 -4.67 8.04
N ILE A 520 -25.53 -5.96 8.23
CA ILE A 520 -24.18 -6.37 8.66
C ILE A 520 -23.19 -5.98 7.57
N GLY A 521 -22.06 -5.39 7.97
CA GLY A 521 -21.03 -4.95 7.04
C GLY A 521 -21.25 -3.54 6.49
N PHE A 522 -22.34 -2.84 6.82
CA PHE A 522 -22.51 -1.43 6.44
C PHE A 522 -21.45 -0.51 7.09
N GLU A 523 -20.92 -0.92 8.23
CA GLU A 523 -19.79 -0.25 8.90
C GLU A 523 -18.41 -0.79 8.45
N ALA A 524 -18.39 -1.80 7.57
CA ALA A 524 -17.14 -2.20 6.94
C ALA A 524 -16.67 -1.04 6.05
N GLU A 525 -15.37 -0.76 6.10
CA GLU A 525 -14.77 0.30 5.27
C GLU A 525 -14.61 -0.25 3.83
N ASP A 526 -13.42 -0.17 3.30
CA ASP A 526 -13.06 -0.70 1.99
C ASP A 526 -13.05 -2.25 2.01
N TRP A 527 -13.06 -2.87 0.83
CA TRP A 527 -13.09 -4.32 0.67
C TRP A 527 -11.79 -4.95 1.20
N TRP A 528 -11.81 -6.27 1.38
CA TRP A 528 -10.85 -7.09 2.14
C TRP A 528 -9.47 -6.50 2.49
N GLY A 529 -9.16 -6.42 3.79
CA GLY A 529 -7.79 -6.20 4.29
C GLY A 529 -7.39 -4.74 4.48
N SER A 530 -8.13 -3.78 3.92
CA SER A 530 -8.00 -2.34 4.19
C SER A 530 -8.36 -1.99 5.65
N SER A 531 -9.39 -2.65 6.20
CA SER A 531 -9.83 -2.52 7.58
C SER A 531 -9.01 -3.39 8.53
N LEU A 532 -8.38 -2.73 9.51
CA LEU A 532 -7.67 -3.35 10.63
C LEU A 532 -8.45 -3.20 11.94
N ARG A 533 -9.78 -3.12 11.84
CA ARG A 533 -10.65 -3.00 13.00
C ARG A 533 -10.83 -4.36 13.66
N ASP A 534 -11.21 -4.31 14.92
CA ASP A 534 -11.75 -5.45 15.63
C ASP A 534 -12.87 -6.13 14.82
N GLN A 535 -12.81 -7.44 14.69
CA GLN A 535 -13.87 -8.20 14.00
C GLN A 535 -15.04 -8.53 14.92
N ARG A 536 -14.89 -8.46 16.25
CA ARG A 536 -15.95 -8.84 17.22
C ARG A 536 -17.34 -8.26 16.92
N PRO A 537 -17.51 -6.97 16.55
CA PRO A 537 -18.83 -6.43 16.23
C PRO A 537 -19.50 -7.10 15.03
N PHE A 538 -18.71 -7.62 14.08
CA PHE A 538 -19.22 -8.36 12.92
C PHE A 538 -19.47 -9.84 13.29
N ASP A 539 -18.61 -10.41 14.14
CA ASP A 539 -18.67 -11.82 14.55
C ASP A 539 -19.95 -12.13 15.33
N GLU A 540 -20.49 -11.17 16.08
CA GLU A 540 -21.77 -11.28 16.81
C GLU A 540 -22.95 -11.67 15.91
N HIS A 541 -22.79 -11.51 14.59
CA HIS A 541 -23.79 -11.86 13.59
C HIS A 541 -23.29 -12.90 12.57
N CYS A 542 -22.27 -13.69 12.92
CA CYS A 542 -21.70 -14.73 12.08
C CYS A 542 -21.75 -16.11 12.76
N LEU A 543 -21.50 -17.17 11.99
CA LEU A 543 -21.10 -18.45 12.55
C LEU A 543 -19.60 -18.42 12.80
N ILE A 544 -19.21 -18.55 14.06
CA ILE A 544 -17.81 -18.52 14.50
C ILE A 544 -17.35 -19.95 14.74
N TYR A 545 -16.11 -20.29 14.38
CA TYR A 545 -15.52 -21.60 14.67
C TYR A 545 -14.11 -21.42 15.19
N ASP A 546 -13.93 -21.57 16.50
CA ASP A 546 -12.65 -21.35 17.15
C ASP A 546 -11.84 -22.64 17.29
N SER A 547 -10.52 -22.56 17.04
CA SER A 547 -9.61 -23.64 17.38
C SER A 547 -9.31 -23.67 18.87
N ASP A 548 -8.70 -24.76 19.33
CA ASP A 548 -8.01 -24.72 20.62
C ASP A 548 -6.88 -23.69 20.61
N LEU A 549 -6.44 -23.24 21.78
CA LEU A 549 -5.35 -22.28 21.91
C LEU A 549 -4.09 -22.76 21.18
N ILE A 550 -3.55 -21.88 20.35
CA ILE A 550 -2.34 -22.15 19.58
C ILE A 550 -1.13 -21.93 20.48
N ASN A 551 -0.55 -23.04 20.95
CA ASN A 551 0.57 -23.01 21.89
C ASN A 551 1.95 -22.87 21.22
N GLU A 552 2.03 -22.78 19.89
CA GLU A 552 3.28 -22.62 19.14
C GLU A 552 3.07 -21.61 18.00
N SER A 553 4.05 -20.74 17.74
CA SER A 553 3.96 -19.77 16.65
C SER A 553 3.68 -20.47 15.31
N MET A 554 2.70 -19.97 14.57
CA MET A 554 2.27 -20.52 13.28
C MET A 554 2.38 -19.46 12.19
N GLU A 555 3.12 -19.77 11.13
CA GLU A 555 3.17 -18.94 9.93
C GLU A 555 2.13 -19.43 8.92
N ILE A 556 1.29 -18.52 8.45
CA ILE A 556 0.41 -18.70 7.29
C ILE A 556 1.01 -17.89 6.15
N ALA A 557 1.49 -18.57 5.12
CA ALA A 557 2.01 -17.92 3.94
C ALA A 557 1.68 -18.77 2.71
N GLY A 558 0.59 -18.39 2.06
CA GLY A 558 -0.11 -19.24 1.11
C GLY A 558 -1.46 -18.64 0.76
N PHE A 559 -2.16 -19.33 -0.13
CA PHE A 559 -3.61 -19.21 -0.20
C PHE A 559 -4.22 -20.08 0.88
N VAL A 560 -5.24 -19.55 1.54
CA VAL A 560 -6.10 -20.33 2.44
C VAL A 560 -7.27 -20.81 1.59
N GLU A 561 -7.79 -22.02 1.80
CA GLU A 561 -8.93 -22.53 1.03
C GLU A 561 -10.07 -22.89 2.00
N ALA A 562 -11.32 -22.57 1.65
CA ALA A 562 -12.50 -22.84 2.45
C ALA A 562 -13.50 -23.71 1.67
N SER A 563 -13.68 -24.96 2.10
CA SER A 563 -14.71 -25.84 1.53
C SER A 563 -15.94 -25.82 2.41
N LEU A 564 -17.06 -25.32 1.86
CA LEU A 564 -18.33 -25.25 2.56
C LEU A 564 -19.33 -26.25 2.00
N GLN A 565 -20.17 -26.81 2.88
CA GLN A 565 -21.41 -27.48 2.54
C GLN A 565 -22.55 -26.63 3.07
N VAL A 566 -23.29 -25.98 2.17
CA VAL A 566 -24.22 -24.90 2.53
C VAL A 566 -25.52 -25.00 1.74
N SER A 567 -26.59 -24.45 2.29
CA SER A 567 -27.87 -24.27 1.63
C SER A 567 -28.44 -22.90 2.01
N ALA A 568 -29.17 -22.25 1.10
CA ALA A 568 -29.88 -21.01 1.38
C ALA A 568 -31.39 -21.22 1.24
N THR A 569 -32.19 -20.49 2.00
CA THR A 569 -33.65 -20.43 1.82
C THR A 569 -34.05 -19.56 0.62
N ALA A 570 -33.09 -18.85 0.02
CA ALA A 570 -33.27 -17.95 -1.11
C ALA A 570 -32.50 -18.47 -2.36
N PRO A 571 -32.97 -18.14 -3.58
CA PRO A 571 -32.29 -18.51 -4.82
C PRO A 571 -31.00 -17.72 -5.08
N LEU A 572 -30.83 -16.58 -4.40
CA LEU A 572 -29.63 -15.76 -4.42
C LEU A 572 -29.07 -15.66 -3.01
N ALA A 573 -27.81 -16.03 -2.84
CA ALA A 573 -27.09 -15.90 -1.58
C ALA A 573 -25.60 -15.71 -1.85
N HIS A 574 -24.94 -14.96 -0.97
CA HIS A 574 -23.50 -14.82 -0.95
C HIS A 574 -22.94 -15.63 0.23
N TRP A 575 -21.80 -16.27 0.01
CA TRP A 575 -21.09 -17.02 1.04
C TRP A 575 -19.80 -16.30 1.35
N ILE A 576 -19.63 -15.88 2.59
CA ILE A 576 -18.48 -15.06 3.01
C ILE A 576 -17.75 -15.83 4.10
N VAL A 577 -16.44 -16.02 3.93
CA VAL A 577 -15.57 -16.68 4.92
C VAL A 577 -14.43 -15.75 5.29
N ARG A 578 -14.20 -15.64 6.59
CA ARG A 578 -13.08 -14.91 7.18
C ARG A 578 -12.21 -15.89 7.94
N LEU A 579 -10.91 -15.75 7.77
CA LEU A 579 -9.91 -16.30 8.67
C LEU A 579 -9.42 -15.17 9.56
N GLU A 580 -9.50 -15.39 10.86
CA GLU A 580 -9.23 -14.39 11.88
C GLU A 580 -8.20 -14.91 12.89
N ASP A 581 -7.50 -13.97 13.52
CA ASP A 581 -6.53 -14.20 14.59
C ASP A 581 -7.10 -13.59 15.88
N VAL A 582 -7.37 -14.45 16.87
CA VAL A 582 -7.87 -14.04 18.18
C VAL A 582 -6.67 -13.93 19.12
N ASP A 583 -6.39 -12.72 19.60
CA ASP A 583 -5.27 -12.51 20.52
C ASP A 583 -5.57 -12.89 21.98
N ILE A 584 -4.55 -12.90 22.85
CA ILE A 584 -4.67 -13.24 24.28
C ILE A 584 -5.59 -12.27 25.03
N ASN A 585 -5.81 -11.07 24.49
CA ASN A 585 -6.70 -10.07 25.06
C ASN A 585 -8.15 -10.26 24.55
N GLY A 586 -8.38 -11.26 23.70
CA GLY A 586 -9.68 -11.57 23.10
C GLY A 586 -10.09 -10.59 22.01
N GLN A 587 -9.14 -9.86 21.43
CA GLN A 587 -9.36 -9.01 20.27
C GLN A 587 -9.28 -9.85 19.00
N VAL A 588 -10.13 -9.58 18.00
CA VAL A 588 -10.19 -10.38 16.79
C VAL A 588 -9.68 -9.58 15.59
N TRP A 589 -8.65 -10.10 14.92
CA TRP A 589 -8.00 -9.45 13.80
C TRP A 589 -8.24 -10.22 12.51
N LEU A 590 -8.66 -9.52 11.45
CA LEU A 590 -8.78 -10.14 10.14
C LEU A 590 -7.40 -10.58 9.62
N VAL A 591 -7.24 -11.89 9.40
CA VAL A 591 -6.15 -12.44 8.61
C VAL A 591 -6.54 -12.27 7.15
N THR A 592 -7.39 -13.11 6.59
CA THR A 592 -7.82 -12.99 5.18
C THR A 592 -9.30 -13.34 5.07
N GLY A 593 -9.89 -13.08 3.91
CA GLY A 593 -11.26 -13.49 3.64
C GLY A 593 -11.54 -13.55 2.15
N ALA A 594 -12.64 -14.20 1.79
CA ALA A 594 -13.18 -14.17 0.44
C ALA A 594 -14.69 -14.39 0.51
N ALA A 595 -15.34 -13.91 -0.54
CA ALA A 595 -16.74 -14.16 -0.77
C ALA A 595 -16.94 -15.05 -2.00
N LEU A 596 -18.15 -15.57 -2.13
CA LEU A 596 -18.62 -16.19 -3.36
C LEU A 596 -20.07 -15.79 -3.56
N ASN A 597 -20.37 -15.25 -4.74
CA ASN A 597 -21.73 -15.21 -5.24
C ASN A 597 -22.22 -16.64 -5.57
N GLY A 598 -23.18 -17.16 -4.79
CA GLY A 598 -23.69 -18.53 -4.93
C GLY A 598 -24.29 -18.85 -6.30
N ALA A 599 -24.79 -17.84 -7.03
CA ALA A 599 -25.27 -18.01 -8.38
C ALA A 599 -24.13 -18.27 -9.40
N GLN A 600 -22.89 -17.93 -9.04
CA GLN A 600 -21.70 -18.03 -9.89
C GLN A 600 -20.72 -19.12 -9.46
N ARG A 601 -21.18 -20.04 -8.60
CA ARG A 601 -20.45 -21.26 -8.22
C ARG A 601 -20.19 -22.19 -9.40
N GLU A 602 -21.07 -22.15 -10.40
CA GLU A 602 -21.04 -22.97 -11.61
C GLU A 602 -20.90 -22.07 -12.85
N THR A 603 -20.47 -22.67 -13.97
CA THR A 603 -20.40 -22.00 -15.26
C THR A 603 -21.18 -22.86 -16.27
N PRO A 604 -22.28 -22.35 -16.86
CA PRO A 604 -22.83 -21.01 -16.72
C PRO A 604 -23.42 -20.73 -15.32
N PRO A 605 -23.54 -19.46 -14.90
CA PRO A 605 -24.19 -19.09 -13.65
C PRO A 605 -25.64 -19.61 -13.55
N ALA A 606 -26.03 -20.07 -12.37
CA ALA A 606 -27.36 -20.63 -12.09
C ALA A 606 -27.79 -20.31 -10.65
N TYR A 607 -29.07 -19.94 -10.48
CA TYR A 607 -29.64 -19.72 -9.16
C TYR A 607 -29.53 -20.96 -8.25
N LEU A 608 -29.51 -20.71 -6.94
CA LEU A 608 -29.61 -21.76 -5.95
C LEU A 608 -31.02 -22.35 -5.97
N GLU A 609 -31.13 -23.66 -5.80
CA GLU A 609 -32.38 -24.28 -5.41
C GLU A 609 -32.59 -24.05 -3.91
N PRO A 610 -33.67 -23.37 -3.47
CA PRO A 610 -33.91 -23.12 -2.05
C PRO A 610 -33.91 -24.42 -1.22
N ASN A 611 -33.16 -24.40 -0.11
CA ASN A 611 -32.96 -25.52 0.81
C ASN A 611 -32.24 -26.75 0.22
N HIS A 612 -31.69 -26.64 -1.00
CA HIS A 612 -30.85 -27.67 -1.58
C HIS A 612 -29.44 -27.56 -0.99
N LEU A 613 -28.90 -28.67 -0.48
CA LEU A 613 -27.55 -28.73 0.05
C LEU A 613 -26.53 -28.76 -1.08
N ILE A 614 -25.69 -27.73 -1.15
CA ILE A 614 -24.59 -27.64 -2.09
C ILE A 614 -23.39 -28.38 -1.49
N LEU A 615 -23.01 -29.49 -2.10
CA LEU A 615 -21.85 -30.31 -1.70
C LEU A 615 -20.59 -29.88 -2.46
N ASP A 616 -19.46 -29.90 -1.76
CA ASP A 616 -18.11 -29.59 -2.24
C ASP A 616 -17.91 -28.21 -2.92
N SER A 617 -16.92 -27.48 -2.38
CA SER A 617 -16.09 -26.51 -3.11
C SER A 617 -16.58 -25.08 -3.37
N VAL A 618 -17.40 -24.53 -2.47
CA VAL A 618 -17.94 -23.16 -2.59
C VAL A 618 -16.85 -22.06 -2.51
N LEU A 619 -15.71 -22.25 -1.82
CA LEU A 619 -14.69 -21.20 -1.69
C LEU A 619 -13.25 -21.75 -1.78
N LYS A 620 -12.82 -22.13 -2.99
CA LYS A 620 -11.52 -22.80 -3.17
C LYS A 620 -10.29 -21.94 -2.83
N ARG A 621 -10.38 -20.62 -2.71
CA ARG A 621 -9.21 -19.76 -2.51
C ARG A 621 -9.61 -18.46 -1.83
N LEU A 622 -9.29 -18.32 -0.54
CA LEU A 622 -9.18 -17.03 0.14
C LEU A 622 -7.88 -16.35 -0.34
N ALA A 623 -7.89 -15.02 -0.35
CA ALA A 623 -6.75 -14.28 -0.86
C ALA A 623 -5.44 -14.63 -0.15
N SER A 624 -4.36 -14.61 -0.94
CA SER A 624 -3.02 -14.84 -0.46
C SER A 624 -2.69 -13.85 0.64
N LYS A 625 -2.26 -14.38 1.79
CA LYS A 625 -1.71 -13.53 2.85
C LYS A 625 -0.54 -14.22 3.52
N ALA A 626 0.41 -13.38 3.89
CA ALA A 626 1.56 -13.72 4.70
C ALA A 626 1.34 -13.14 6.09
N SER A 627 1.12 -14.00 7.08
CA SER A 627 0.87 -13.60 8.47
C SER A 627 1.49 -14.61 9.41
N GLN A 628 2.03 -14.14 10.53
CA GLN A 628 2.54 -14.95 11.60
C GLN A 628 1.61 -14.80 12.81
N ILE A 629 1.00 -15.89 13.23
CA ILE A 629 0.19 -15.98 14.45
C ILE A 629 1.17 -16.31 15.59
N ASN A 630 1.29 -15.42 16.57
CA ASN A 630 2.29 -15.48 17.64
C ASN A 630 1.66 -15.66 19.02
N GLN A 631 2.41 -16.33 19.92
CA GLN A 631 2.07 -16.53 21.34
C GLN A 631 1.90 -15.23 22.17
N ASN A 632 2.31 -14.07 21.63
CA ASN A 632 2.55 -12.84 22.40
C ASN A 632 1.63 -11.67 22.02
N TYR A 633 0.50 -11.91 21.36
CA TYR A 633 -0.55 -10.89 21.30
C TYR A 633 -1.43 -10.98 22.51
#